data_AF-A0AAP2ZBM9-F1
#
_entry.id   AF-A0AAP2ZBM9-F1
#
_cell.length_a   1.000
_cell.length_b   1.000
_cell.length_c   1.000
_cell.angle_alpha   90.00
_cell.angle_beta   90.00
_cell.angle_gamma   90.00
#
_symmetry.space_group_name_H-M   'P 1'
#
loop_
_entity.id
_entity.type
_entity.pdbx_description
1 polymer ?
#
loop_
_entity_poly.entity_id
_entity_poly.type
_entity_poly.pdbx_seq_one_letter_code
_entity_poly.pdbx_strand_id
1 'polypeptide(L)'
;MSTQDTNDELSIANPEDFFVTRDDEDSLQPITQPLPGVQEHIRVVPMTMGDINEYGGSDGRLNPNELSAGQVAEVFNNHWFDVLKNDEFEITPEMVEEDMIGFGREPLLKAILEASGYSMQNALNMENLEMLEQIDDPGKLEAMMELAEKRS
;
A
#
# COMPACT_ATOMS: atom_id res chain seq x y z
N MET A 1 -39.87 -13.79 -22.24
CA MET A 1 -39.30 -12.73 -21.41
C MET A 1 -38.49 -13.43 -20.35
N SER A 2 -37.18 -13.54 -20.56
CA SER A 2 -36.26 -14.09 -19.58
C SER A 2 -35.70 -12.92 -18.78
N THR A 3 -36.02 -12.87 -17.49
CA THR A 3 -35.32 -12.03 -16.53
C THR A 3 -33.90 -12.59 -16.40
N GLN A 4 -32.92 -11.88 -16.96
CA GLN A 4 -31.52 -12.15 -16.66
C GLN A 4 -31.31 -11.83 -15.19
N ASP A 5 -30.93 -12.84 -14.42
CA ASP A 5 -30.40 -12.69 -13.07
C ASP A 5 -29.15 -11.80 -13.15
N THR A 6 -29.31 -10.53 -12.79
CA THR A 6 -28.22 -9.64 -12.38
C THR A 6 -27.74 -10.12 -11.02
N ASN A 7 -26.95 -11.19 -11.05
CA ASN A 7 -26.20 -11.66 -9.90
C ASN A 7 -24.89 -10.85 -9.83
N ASP A 8 -25.00 -9.56 -9.50
CA ASP A 8 -23.90 -8.81 -8.87
C ASP A 8 -23.74 -9.39 -7.46
N GLU A 9 -23.17 -10.59 -7.38
CA GLU A 9 -22.68 -11.14 -6.12
C GLU A 9 -21.53 -10.25 -5.69
N LEU A 10 -21.81 -9.33 -4.77
CA LEU A 10 -20.81 -8.73 -3.91
C LEU A 10 -20.05 -9.89 -3.26
N SER A 11 -18.93 -10.29 -3.88
CA SER A 11 -18.07 -11.35 -3.37
C SER A 11 -17.51 -10.87 -2.04
N ILE A 12 -17.98 -11.49 -0.96
CA ILE A 12 -17.46 -11.24 0.37
C ILE A 12 -16.01 -11.71 0.35
N ALA A 13 -15.07 -10.79 0.55
CA ALA A 13 -13.65 -11.10 0.62
C ALA A 13 -13.37 -12.07 1.79
N ASN A 14 -12.65 -13.15 1.50
CA ASN A 14 -12.19 -14.09 2.51
C ASN A 14 -10.96 -13.51 3.22
N PRO A 15 -10.67 -13.90 4.47
CA PRO A 15 -9.46 -13.43 5.19
C PRO A 15 -8.17 -13.61 4.38
N GLU A 16 -8.13 -14.66 3.56
CA GLU A 16 -7.01 -15.06 2.70
C GLU A 16 -6.75 -14.05 1.57
N ASP A 17 -7.79 -13.32 1.14
CA ASP A 17 -7.71 -12.27 0.10
C ASP A 17 -6.99 -11.01 0.61
N PHE A 18 -6.76 -10.91 1.92
CA PHE A 18 -6.04 -9.80 2.57
C PHE A 18 -4.56 -10.11 2.82
N PHE A 19 -4.11 -11.34 2.59
CA PHE A 19 -2.71 -11.73 2.79
C PHE A 19 -1.96 -11.79 1.47
N VAL A 20 -0.70 -11.36 1.51
CA VAL A 20 0.22 -11.57 0.41
C VAL A 20 0.48 -13.08 0.29
N THR A 21 0.21 -13.64 -0.89
CA THR A 21 0.41 -15.06 -1.17
C THR A 21 1.74 -15.27 -1.90
N ARG A 22 2.34 -16.45 -1.72
CA ARG A 22 3.56 -16.88 -2.41
C ARG A 22 3.29 -18.18 -3.14
N ASP A 23 3.95 -18.36 -4.27
CA ASP A 23 3.94 -19.65 -4.98
C ASP A 23 4.93 -20.66 -4.37
N ASP A 24 4.98 -21.85 -4.99
CA ASP A 24 5.86 -22.95 -4.60
C ASP A 24 7.36 -22.60 -4.70
N GLU A 25 7.71 -21.51 -5.41
CA GLU A 25 9.07 -21.00 -5.57
C GLU A 25 9.37 -19.82 -4.63
N ASP A 26 8.51 -19.57 -3.63
CA ASP A 26 8.57 -18.46 -2.67
C ASP A 26 8.43 -17.07 -3.32
N SER A 27 7.93 -16.99 -4.55
CA SER A 27 7.72 -15.72 -5.25
C SER A 27 6.38 -15.08 -4.88
N LEU A 28 6.39 -13.78 -4.60
CA LEU A 28 5.19 -13.01 -4.30
C LEU A 28 4.21 -13.04 -5.48
N GLN A 29 2.97 -13.42 -5.21
CA GLN A 29 1.92 -13.40 -6.22
C GLN A 29 1.31 -12.00 -6.33
N PRO A 30 0.94 -11.57 -7.54
CA PRO A 30 0.34 -10.26 -7.75
C PRO A 30 -1.09 -10.19 -7.19
N ILE A 31 -1.45 -9.03 -6.70
CA ILE A 31 -2.79 -8.70 -6.20
C ILE A 31 -3.43 -7.71 -7.18
N THR A 32 -4.73 -7.88 -7.43
CA THR A 32 -5.49 -6.93 -8.25
C THR A 32 -5.90 -5.74 -7.39
N GLN A 33 -5.42 -4.54 -7.73
CA GLN A 33 -5.74 -3.30 -7.03
C GLN A 33 -6.54 -2.37 -7.95
N PRO A 34 -7.66 -1.78 -7.48
CA PRO A 34 -8.36 -0.73 -8.22
C PRO A 34 -7.46 0.51 -8.37
N LEU A 35 -7.53 1.15 -9.53
CA LEU A 35 -6.88 2.44 -9.73
C LEU A 35 -7.74 3.57 -9.13
N PRO A 36 -7.16 4.42 -8.26
CA PRO A 36 -7.89 5.55 -7.68
C PRO A 36 -8.44 6.49 -8.77
N GLY A 37 -9.75 6.74 -8.72
CA GLY A 37 -10.41 7.73 -9.58
C GLY A 37 -10.89 7.22 -10.94
N VAL A 38 -10.66 5.95 -11.27
CA VAL A 38 -11.11 5.32 -12.53
C VAL A 38 -11.73 3.93 -12.27
N GLN A 39 -12.32 3.28 -13.28
CA GLN A 39 -12.98 1.96 -13.12
C GLN A 39 -12.02 0.77 -13.37
N GLU A 40 -10.81 1.08 -13.80
CA GLU A 40 -9.76 0.15 -14.16
C GLU A 40 -9.04 -0.40 -12.92
N HIS A 41 -8.42 -1.56 -13.09
CA HIS A 41 -7.63 -2.23 -12.07
C HIS A 41 -6.26 -2.57 -12.65
N ILE A 42 -5.25 -2.65 -11.77
CA ILE A 42 -3.90 -3.10 -12.11
C ILE A 42 -3.52 -4.31 -11.28
N ARG A 43 -2.59 -5.11 -11.80
CA ARG A 43 -1.96 -6.19 -11.04
C ARG A 43 -0.67 -5.68 -10.44
N VAL A 44 -0.57 -5.74 -9.12
CA VAL A 44 0.57 -5.24 -8.36
C VAL A 44 1.26 -6.40 -7.66
N VAL A 45 2.59 -6.48 -7.80
CA VAL A 45 3.41 -7.30 -6.91
C VAL A 45 3.71 -6.47 -5.65
N PRO A 46 3.22 -6.86 -4.47
CA PRO A 46 3.39 -6.06 -3.26
C PRO A 46 4.87 -5.81 -2.94
N MET A 47 5.17 -4.60 -2.43
CA MET A 47 6.51 -4.25 -1.99
C MET A 47 6.89 -5.04 -0.73
N THR A 48 8.12 -5.52 -0.71
CA THR A 48 8.73 -6.11 0.48
C THR A 48 9.17 -5.01 1.46
N MET A 49 9.52 -5.43 2.69
CA MET A 49 10.13 -4.51 3.64
C MET A 49 11.50 -3.98 3.16
N GLY A 50 12.20 -4.73 2.31
CA GLY A 50 13.45 -4.27 1.68
C GLY A 50 13.20 -3.09 0.76
N ASP A 51 12.21 -3.22 -0.12
CA ASP A 51 11.80 -2.18 -1.07
C ASP A 51 11.34 -0.91 -0.35
N ILE A 52 10.55 -1.05 0.72
CA ILE A 52 10.08 0.10 1.52
C ILE A 52 11.25 0.88 2.13
N ASN A 53 12.32 0.20 2.55
CA ASN A 53 13.51 0.85 3.08
C ASN A 53 14.34 1.53 1.99
N GLU A 54 14.37 0.96 0.78
CA GLU A 54 15.10 1.48 -0.37
C GLU A 54 14.45 2.75 -0.93
N TYR A 55 13.12 2.73 -1.08
CA TYR A 55 12.33 3.89 -1.51
C TYR A 55 11.85 4.75 -0.32
N GLY A 56 12.34 4.46 0.88
CA GLY A 56 12.06 5.21 2.09
C GLY A 56 12.67 6.61 2.04
N GLY A 57 11.89 7.61 2.44
CA GLY A 57 12.36 8.96 2.71
C GLY A 57 13.29 9.03 3.91
N SER A 58 13.74 10.24 4.23
CA SER A 58 14.78 10.49 5.23
C SER A 58 14.42 10.11 6.69
N ASP A 59 13.16 9.78 6.95
CA ASP A 59 12.64 9.24 8.22
C ASP A 59 12.50 7.71 8.23
N GLY A 60 12.98 7.02 7.19
CA GLY A 60 12.84 5.57 7.02
C GLY A 60 11.41 5.15 6.66
N ARG A 61 10.58 6.09 6.20
CA ARG A 61 9.21 5.83 5.76
C ARG A 61 9.09 6.15 4.29
N LEU A 62 8.36 5.32 3.56
CA LEU A 62 8.06 5.61 2.18
C LEU A 62 7.29 6.94 2.06
N ASN A 63 7.88 7.93 1.39
CA ASN A 63 7.21 9.21 1.10
C ASN A 63 7.09 9.40 -0.43
N PRO A 64 5.90 9.18 -1.02
CA PRO A 64 5.71 9.25 -2.47
C PRO A 64 6.04 10.61 -3.08
N ASN A 65 5.97 11.69 -2.28
CA ASN A 65 6.27 13.05 -2.73
C ASN A 65 7.78 13.33 -2.80
N GLU A 66 8.60 12.49 -2.18
CA GLU A 66 10.06 12.61 -2.18
C GLU A 66 10.73 11.73 -3.24
N LEU A 67 9.96 10.87 -3.93
CA LEU A 67 10.48 10.00 -4.97
C LEU A 67 10.80 10.79 -6.25
N SER A 68 12.03 10.65 -6.72
CA SER A 68 12.45 11.13 -8.03
C SER A 68 11.75 10.33 -9.15
N ALA A 69 11.68 10.91 -10.36
CA ALA A 69 11.09 10.21 -11.52
C ALA A 69 11.79 8.86 -11.80
N GLY A 70 13.10 8.77 -11.58
CA GLY A 70 13.85 7.52 -11.71
C GLY A 70 13.44 6.46 -10.69
N GLN A 71 13.28 6.84 -9.43
CA GLN A 71 12.79 5.92 -8.40
C GLN A 71 11.34 5.48 -8.68
N VAL A 72 10.49 6.38 -9.16
CA VAL A 72 9.11 6.01 -9.54
C VAL A 72 9.09 5.04 -10.72
N ALA A 73 9.94 5.27 -11.74
CA ALA A 73 10.08 4.35 -12.86
C ALA A 73 10.54 2.96 -12.40
N GLU A 74 11.52 2.91 -11.50
CA GLU A 74 12.00 1.66 -10.88
C GLU A 74 10.89 0.94 -10.11
N VAL A 75 10.14 1.67 -9.27
CA VAL A 75 8.96 1.12 -8.58
C VAL A 75 7.96 0.53 -9.57
N PHE A 76 7.68 1.20 -10.68
CA PHE A 76 6.75 0.69 -11.68
C PHE A 76 7.28 -0.56 -12.39
N ASN A 77 8.55 -0.58 -12.79
CA ASN A 77 9.15 -1.75 -13.44
C ASN A 77 9.18 -2.98 -12.52
N ASN A 78 9.36 -2.78 -11.22
CA ASN A 78 9.49 -3.87 -10.26
C ASN A 78 8.14 -4.35 -9.68
N HIS A 79 7.15 -3.46 -9.56
CA HIS A 79 5.91 -3.76 -8.84
C HIS A 79 4.64 -3.72 -9.71
N TRP A 80 4.68 -3.14 -10.90
CA TRP A 80 3.58 -3.29 -11.85
C TRP A 80 3.75 -4.60 -12.63
N PHE A 81 2.95 -5.60 -12.29
CA PHE A 81 3.10 -6.96 -12.82
C PHE A 81 3.07 -7.03 -14.36
N ASP A 82 2.25 -6.21 -15.02
CA ASP A 82 2.14 -6.23 -16.48
C ASP A 82 3.39 -5.68 -17.18
N VAL A 83 4.07 -4.74 -16.55
CA VAL A 83 5.37 -4.19 -17.01
C VAL A 83 6.47 -5.19 -16.69
N LEU A 84 6.51 -5.69 -15.45
CA LEU A 84 7.50 -6.68 -14.99
C LEU A 84 7.52 -7.96 -15.86
N LYS A 85 6.36 -8.39 -16.38
CA LYS A 85 6.27 -9.57 -17.25
C LYS A 85 6.54 -9.28 -18.72
N ASN A 86 6.69 -8.02 -19.09
CA ASN A 86 6.94 -7.60 -20.46
C ASN A 86 8.36 -7.11 -20.62
N ASP A 87 9.30 -8.02 -20.89
CA ASP A 87 10.72 -7.71 -21.08
C ASP A 87 11.00 -6.74 -22.24
N GLU A 88 10.04 -6.49 -23.12
CA GLU A 88 10.16 -5.54 -24.23
C GLU A 88 9.70 -4.11 -23.86
N PHE A 89 9.13 -3.92 -22.68
CA PHE A 89 8.58 -2.65 -22.23
C PHE A 89 9.12 -2.24 -20.86
N GLU A 90 9.97 -1.21 -20.86
CA GLU A 90 10.53 -0.60 -19.67
C GLU A 90 9.96 0.81 -19.51
N ILE A 91 9.51 1.14 -18.30
CA ILE A 91 9.13 2.51 -17.96
C ILE A 91 10.40 3.30 -17.66
N THR A 92 10.63 4.38 -18.41
CA THR A 92 11.78 5.26 -18.19
C THR A 92 11.40 6.47 -17.32
N PRO A 93 12.38 7.17 -16.72
CA PRO A 93 12.12 8.40 -15.96
C PRO A 93 11.41 9.47 -16.81
N GLU A 94 11.75 9.57 -18.09
CA GLU A 94 11.13 10.53 -19.01
C GLU A 94 9.64 10.25 -19.20
N MET A 95 9.25 8.97 -19.29
CA MET A 95 7.84 8.58 -19.37
C MET A 95 7.05 8.96 -18.11
N VAL A 96 7.72 8.95 -16.95
CA VAL A 96 7.13 9.39 -15.68
C VAL A 96 7.00 10.91 -15.62
N GLU A 97 8.00 11.65 -16.11
CA GLU A 97 8.00 13.12 -16.15
C GLU A 97 7.00 13.70 -17.16
N GLU A 98 6.84 13.03 -18.30
CA GLU A 98 5.83 13.39 -19.32
C GLU A 98 4.40 12.99 -18.91
N ASP A 99 4.21 12.53 -17.68
CA ASP A 99 2.95 12.13 -17.06
C ASP A 99 2.21 11.08 -17.90
N MET A 100 2.73 9.85 -17.85
CA MET A 100 2.23 8.62 -18.48
C MET A 100 0.78 8.72 -19.00
N ILE A 101 0.62 8.72 -20.34
CA ILE A 101 -0.58 9.16 -21.11
C ILE A 101 -1.90 8.38 -20.81
N GLY A 102 -1.91 7.38 -19.92
CA GLY A 102 -3.12 6.62 -19.59
C GLY A 102 -3.84 7.08 -18.32
N PHE A 103 -3.14 7.00 -17.18
CA PHE A 103 -3.74 7.15 -15.84
C PHE A 103 -3.03 8.21 -14.99
N GLY A 104 -1.90 8.72 -15.44
CA GLY A 104 -1.02 9.60 -14.68
C GLY A 104 -0.15 8.85 -13.65
N ARG A 105 0.92 9.51 -13.20
CA ARG A 105 1.87 8.95 -12.23
C ARG A 105 1.24 8.62 -10.88
N GLU A 106 0.44 9.55 -10.35
CA GLU A 106 -0.01 9.50 -8.95
C GLU A 106 -0.99 8.36 -8.66
N PRO A 107 -2.02 8.09 -9.49
CA PRO A 107 -2.95 7.00 -9.22
C PRO A 107 -2.27 5.62 -9.28
N LEU A 108 -1.35 5.42 -10.22
CA LEU A 108 -0.57 4.18 -10.34
C LEU A 108 0.31 3.96 -9.12
N LEU A 109 1.08 4.97 -8.73
CA LEU A 109 1.92 4.90 -7.55
C LEU A 109 1.08 4.60 -6.32
N LYS A 110 -0.02 5.33 -6.10
CA LYS A 110 -0.90 5.10 -4.97
C LYS A 110 -1.47 3.68 -4.91
N ALA A 111 -1.90 3.13 -6.03
CA ALA A 111 -2.39 1.75 -6.09
C ALA A 111 -1.30 0.74 -5.67
N ILE A 112 -0.06 0.93 -6.13
CA ILE A 112 1.06 0.06 -5.74
C ILE A 112 1.30 0.10 -4.22
N LEU A 113 1.24 1.29 -3.63
CA LEU A 113 1.47 1.48 -2.20
C LEU A 113 0.35 0.91 -1.34
N GLU A 114 -0.91 1.06 -1.77
CA GLU A 114 -2.06 0.47 -1.08
C GLU A 114 -1.99 -1.05 -1.08
N ALA A 115 -1.64 -1.66 -2.22
CA ALA A 115 -1.43 -3.11 -2.31
C ALA A 115 -0.27 -3.61 -1.42
N SER A 116 0.66 -2.72 -1.08
CA SER A 116 1.80 -3.00 -0.19
C SER A 116 1.49 -2.73 1.29
N GLY A 117 0.26 -2.34 1.63
CA GLY A 117 -0.17 -2.08 3.00
C GLY A 117 0.27 -0.73 3.58
N TYR A 118 0.73 0.21 2.75
CA TYR A 118 1.21 1.53 3.18
C TYR A 118 0.16 2.33 3.97
N SER A 119 -1.10 2.32 3.51
CA SER A 119 -2.21 3.03 4.17
C SER A 119 -2.49 2.48 5.57
N MET A 120 -2.44 1.15 5.73
CA MET A 120 -2.64 0.47 7.02
C MET A 120 -1.49 0.77 7.99
N GLN A 121 -0.25 0.72 7.53
CA GLN A 121 0.91 1.08 8.35
C GLN A 121 0.82 2.53 8.83
N ASN A 122 0.47 3.47 7.95
CA ASN A 122 0.27 4.87 8.34
C ASN A 122 -0.87 5.05 9.34
N ALA A 123 -1.99 4.33 9.18
CA ALA A 123 -3.10 4.39 10.13
C ALA A 123 -2.70 3.89 11.52
N LEU A 124 -2.03 2.74 11.62
CA LEU A 124 -1.53 2.20 12.89
C LEU A 124 -0.51 3.13 13.56
N ASN A 125 0.34 3.77 12.75
CA ASN A 125 1.32 4.73 13.26
C ASN A 125 0.64 6.01 13.81
N MET A 126 -0.38 6.53 13.13
CA MET A 126 -1.17 7.66 13.64
C MET A 126 -1.90 7.29 14.93
N GLU A 127 -2.54 6.13 14.98
CA GLU A 127 -3.22 5.64 16.20
C GLU A 127 -2.25 5.52 17.38
N ASN A 128 -1.05 4.98 17.15
CA ASN A 128 -0.01 4.89 18.17
C ASN A 128 0.46 6.26 18.67
N LEU A 129 0.61 7.24 17.77
CA LEU A 129 0.97 8.61 18.15
C LEU A 129 -0.13 9.28 18.97
N GLU A 130 -1.40 9.13 18.58
CA GLU A 130 -2.54 9.65 19.34
C GLU A 130 -2.66 9.00 20.72
N MET A 131 -2.36 7.70 20.84
CA MET A 131 -2.30 7.02 22.14
C MET A 131 -1.16 7.54 23.03
N LEU A 132 0.03 7.80 22.46
CA LEU A 132 1.16 8.38 23.19
C LEU A 132 0.84 9.78 23.70
N GLU A 133 0.21 10.62 22.88
CA GLU A 133 -0.27 11.95 23.29
C GLU A 133 -1.30 11.88 24.42
N GLN A 134 -2.13 10.84 24.47
CA GLN A 134 -3.08 10.61 25.57
C GLN A 134 -2.43 10.07 26.85
N ILE A 135 -1.28 9.40 26.75
CA ILE A 135 -0.51 8.90 27.90
C ILE A 135 0.28 10.03 28.56
N ASP A 136 0.75 11.01 27.78
CA ASP A 136 1.45 12.21 28.28
C ASP A 136 0.52 13.20 29.03
N ASP A 137 -0.76 12.88 29.21
CA ASP A 137 -1.66 13.56 30.14
C ASP A 137 -1.30 13.17 31.59
N PRO A 138 -0.61 14.04 32.37
CA PRO A 138 -0.03 13.66 33.66
C PRO A 138 -1.07 13.13 34.65
N GLY A 139 -2.33 13.61 34.53
CA GLY A 139 -3.43 13.17 35.37
C GLY A 139 -3.90 11.74 35.10
N LYS A 140 -3.71 11.21 33.88
CA LYS A 140 -4.06 9.82 33.55
C LYS A 140 -2.99 8.84 34.02
N LEU A 141 -1.71 9.20 33.91
CA LEU A 141 -0.59 8.42 34.46
C LEU A 141 -0.71 8.29 35.99
N GLU A 142 -1.06 9.38 36.68
CA GLU A 142 -1.28 9.38 38.13
C GLU A 142 -2.48 8.49 38.52
N ALA A 143 -3.58 8.56 37.76
CA ALA A 143 -4.75 7.69 37.97
C ALA A 143 -4.46 6.20 37.69
N MET A 144 -3.63 5.88 36.69
CA MET A 144 -3.22 4.48 36.40
C MET A 144 -2.28 3.94 37.48
N MET A 145 -1.37 4.76 38.01
CA MET A 145 -0.50 4.39 39.13
C MET A 145 -1.31 4.16 40.41
N GLU A 146 -2.27 5.02 40.75
CA GLU A 146 -3.16 4.81 41.90
C GLU A 146 -4.01 3.54 41.77
N LEU A 147 -4.47 3.19 40.57
CA LEU A 147 -5.24 1.97 40.31
C LEU A 147 -4.38 0.70 40.41
N ALA A 148 -3.10 0.78 40.03
CA ALA A 148 -2.14 -0.31 40.17
C ALA A 148 -1.75 -0.53 41.64
N GLU A 149 -1.55 0.54 42.42
CA GLU A 149 -1.27 0.46 43.86
C GLU A 149 -2.45 -0.08 44.66
N LYS A 150 -3.70 0.24 44.29
CA LYS A 150 -4.91 -0.30 44.95
C LYS A 150 -5.17 -1.80 44.72
N ARG A 151 -4.45 -2.43 43.77
CA ARG A 151 -4.54 -3.87 43.48
C ARG A 151 -3.43 -4.71 44.12
N SER A 152 -2.44 -4.09 44.76
CA SER A 152 -1.45 -4.76 45.64
C SER A 152 -1.90 -4.77 47.10
#